data_AF-A6DUK2-F1
#
_entry.id   AF-A6DUK2-F1
#
_cell.length_a   1.000
_cell.length_b   1.000
_cell.length_c   1.000
_cell.angle_alpha   90.00
_cell.angle_beta   90.00
_cell.angle_gamma   90.00
#
_symmetry.space_group_name_H-M   'P 1'
#
loop_
_entity.id
_entity.type
_entity.pdbx_description
1 polymer ?
#
loop_
_entity_poly.entity_id
_entity_poly.type
_entity_poly.pdbx_seq_one_letter_code
_entity_poly.pdbx_strand_id
1 'polypeptide(L)'
;SLGEWRDLEKHQFIKEEFAVSKVKKNKSLIGTLGPFYIPAARHEIKELVKKYDLRALNLEQEVLGSKGKLFKLSSDVKMPRCLLSYIGNGYREITDIESNWERSTVRIFNDDGYSPFILKYKKSEIEALPDFDIVMTAERIGTLGAYTHIRLPLVTQKFRKAMTDLKVRGLQYVPVELVD
;
A
#
# COMPACT_ATOMS: atom_id res chain seq x y z
N SER A 1 31.32 -4.61 13.39
CA SER A 1 31.57 -5.45 12.18
C SER A 1 31.33 -4.59 10.94
N LEU A 2 31.84 -4.94 9.74
CA LEU A 2 31.60 -4.15 8.50
C LEU A 2 30.12 -4.20 8.01
N GLY A 3 29.26 -4.97 8.67
CA GLY A 3 27.82 -5.05 8.38
C GLY A 3 27.01 -3.88 8.97
N GLU A 4 27.36 -3.40 10.17
CA GLU A 4 26.59 -2.35 10.86
C GLU A 4 26.70 -0.98 10.16
N TRP A 5 27.82 -0.70 9.49
CA TRP A 5 28.03 0.56 8.77
C TRP A 5 27.29 0.62 7.43
N ARG A 6 27.11 -0.53 6.74
CA ARG A 6 26.35 -0.60 5.49
C ARG A 6 24.85 -0.45 5.72
N ASP A 7 24.35 -0.89 6.87
CA ASP A 7 22.93 -0.72 7.23
C ASP A 7 22.63 0.72 7.64
N LEU A 8 23.51 1.40 8.38
CA LEU A 8 23.36 2.81 8.75
C LEU A 8 23.27 3.73 7.53
N GLU A 9 24.12 3.54 6.51
CA GLU A 9 24.08 4.33 5.27
C GLU A 9 22.80 4.09 4.47
N LYS A 10 22.32 2.84 4.37
CA LYS A 10 21.02 2.53 3.74
C LYS A 10 19.85 3.16 4.50
N HIS A 11 19.86 3.08 5.83
CA HIS A 11 18.83 3.63 6.70
C HIS A 11 18.76 5.16 6.61
N GLN A 12 19.93 5.81 6.52
CA GLN A 12 20.03 7.25 6.39
C GLN A 12 19.61 7.73 4.99
N PHE A 13 20.03 7.02 3.93
CA PHE A 13 19.60 7.28 2.56
C PHE A 13 18.07 7.19 2.39
N ILE A 14 17.45 6.16 2.97
CA ILE A 14 16.00 5.98 3.01
C ILE A 14 15.35 7.18 3.73
N LYS A 15 15.82 7.55 4.92
CA LYS A 15 15.26 8.68 5.68
C LYS A 15 15.33 10.01 4.94
N GLU A 16 16.40 10.26 4.20
CA GLU A 16 16.59 11.51 3.45
C GLU A 16 15.71 11.57 2.19
N GLU A 17 15.47 10.47 1.48
CA GLU A 17 14.53 10.44 0.34
C GLU A 17 13.05 10.50 0.74
N PHE A 18 12.68 9.96 1.92
CA PHE A 18 11.27 9.91 2.39
C PHE A 18 10.83 11.12 3.23
N ALA A 19 11.70 12.12 3.43
CA ALA A 19 11.34 13.35 4.14
C ALA A 19 10.17 14.07 3.44
N VAL A 20 8.99 13.97 4.07
CA VAL A 20 7.70 14.40 3.51
C VAL A 20 7.70 15.91 3.25
N SER A 21 7.78 16.31 1.99
CA SER A 21 7.49 17.68 1.60
C SER A 21 6.00 17.98 1.75
N LYS A 22 5.65 19.13 2.34
CA LYS A 22 4.27 19.58 2.54
C LYS A 22 3.51 19.59 1.20
N VAL A 23 2.60 18.64 1.01
CA VAL A 23 1.79 18.54 -0.20
C VAL A 23 0.76 19.68 -0.23
N LYS A 24 0.95 20.65 -1.13
CA LYS A 24 -0.07 21.67 -1.44
C LYS A 24 -1.34 20.98 -1.96
N LYS A 25 -2.51 21.42 -1.49
CA LYS A 25 -3.84 20.97 -1.99
C LYS A 25 -3.94 21.18 -3.51
N ASN A 26 -3.67 20.13 -4.28
CA ASN A 26 -3.93 20.09 -5.71
C ASN A 26 -5.29 19.41 -5.95
N LYS A 27 -6.02 19.84 -6.98
CA LYS A 27 -7.21 19.10 -7.49
C LYS A 27 -6.74 17.81 -8.17
N SER A 28 -6.28 16.83 -7.39
CA SER A 28 -5.73 15.59 -7.92
C SER A 28 -6.83 14.68 -8.50
N LEU A 29 -6.47 13.95 -9.55
CA LEU A 29 -7.36 12.96 -10.19
C LEU A 29 -7.38 11.62 -9.43
N ILE A 30 -6.36 11.39 -8.60
CA ILE A 30 -6.31 10.32 -7.60
C ILE A 30 -6.02 10.97 -6.25
N GLY A 31 -6.73 10.57 -5.23
CA GLY A 31 -6.51 11.01 -3.85
C GLY A 31 -6.53 9.82 -2.91
N THR A 32 -5.97 9.98 -1.72
CA THR A 32 -6.12 8.98 -0.65
C THR A 32 -7.46 9.18 0.04
N LEU A 33 -8.20 8.09 0.28
CA LEU A 33 -9.42 8.11 1.10
C LEU A 33 -9.06 8.31 2.57
N GLY A 34 -8.72 9.55 2.94
CA GLY A 34 -8.36 9.89 4.31
C GLY A 34 -9.37 9.36 5.35
N PRO A 35 -8.89 8.88 6.51
CA PRO A 35 -7.49 8.87 6.97
C PRO A 35 -6.68 7.67 6.47
N PHE A 36 -7.23 6.85 5.57
CA PHE A 36 -6.67 5.57 5.17
C PHE A 36 -6.15 5.66 3.74
N TYR A 37 -4.86 5.42 3.53
CA TYR A 37 -4.14 5.61 2.27
C TYR A 37 -4.62 4.77 1.06
N ILE A 38 -5.89 4.34 0.97
CA ILE A 38 -6.46 3.76 -0.24
C ILE A 38 -6.50 4.86 -1.32
N PRO A 39 -5.78 4.69 -2.44
CA PRO A 39 -5.92 5.58 -3.58
C PRO A 39 -7.29 5.33 -4.24
N ALA A 40 -8.10 6.38 -4.29
CA ALA A 40 -9.33 6.42 -5.07
C ALA A 40 -9.14 7.35 -6.27
N ALA A 41 -9.58 6.89 -7.42
CA ALA A 41 -9.46 7.58 -8.70
C ALA A 41 -10.81 8.09 -9.17
N ARG A 42 -10.81 9.23 -9.87
CA ARG A 42 -12.00 9.72 -10.57
C ARG A 42 -12.35 8.80 -11.73
N HIS A 43 -13.65 8.64 -12.03
CA HIS A 43 -14.13 7.86 -13.17
C HIS A 43 -13.49 8.27 -14.51
N GLU A 44 -13.11 9.54 -14.67
CA GLU A 44 -12.39 10.06 -15.84
C GLU A 44 -11.09 9.29 -16.16
N ILE A 45 -10.45 8.69 -15.15
CA ILE A 45 -9.23 7.88 -15.31
C ILE A 45 -9.55 6.44 -15.72
N LYS A 46 -10.78 5.94 -15.50
CA LYS A 46 -11.15 4.53 -15.71
C LYS A 46 -10.85 4.08 -17.14
N GLU A 47 -11.31 4.84 -18.14
CA GLU A 47 -11.06 4.53 -19.56
C GLU A 47 -9.61 4.77 -20.00
N LEU A 48 -8.91 5.68 -19.33
CA LEU A 48 -7.51 5.95 -19.62
C LEU A 48 -6.59 4.83 -19.13
N VAL A 49 -6.89 4.25 -17.97
CA VAL A 49 -6.11 3.15 -17.37
C VAL A 49 -6.35 1.83 -18.10
N LYS A 50 -7.56 1.60 -18.63
CA LYS A 50 -7.85 0.42 -19.48
C LYS A 50 -6.88 0.28 -20.66
N LYS A 51 -6.37 1.39 -21.20
CA LYS A 51 -5.40 1.40 -22.31
C LYS A 51 -4.04 0.77 -21.98
N TYR A 52 -3.69 0.68 -20.69
CA TYR A 52 -2.40 0.12 -20.25
C TYR A 52 -2.46 -1.38 -19.97
N ASP A 53 -3.66 -1.98 -20.06
CA ASP A 53 -3.87 -3.41 -19.82
C ASP A 53 -3.21 -3.86 -18.50
N LEU A 54 -3.56 -3.18 -17.40
CA LEU A 54 -2.99 -3.43 -16.08
C LEU A 54 -3.62 -4.67 -15.46
N ARG A 55 -2.79 -5.69 -15.21
CA ARG A 55 -3.23 -6.99 -14.70
C ARG A 55 -3.72 -6.88 -13.26
N ALA A 56 -4.77 -7.65 -12.96
CA ALA A 56 -5.40 -7.76 -11.65
C ALA A 56 -6.02 -6.44 -11.10
N LEU A 57 -6.14 -5.39 -11.91
CA LEU A 57 -6.81 -4.15 -11.50
C LEU A 57 -8.33 -4.28 -11.57
N ASN A 58 -8.98 -4.06 -10.43
CA ASN A 58 -10.44 -4.00 -10.34
C ASN A 58 -10.91 -2.53 -10.40
N LEU A 59 -11.71 -2.22 -11.43
CA LEU A 59 -12.25 -0.88 -11.71
C LEU A 59 -13.74 -0.73 -11.35
N GLU A 60 -14.37 -1.79 -10.83
CA GLU A 60 -15.81 -1.81 -10.53
C GLU A 60 -16.10 -1.47 -9.06
N GLN A 61 -15.07 -1.42 -8.21
CA GLN A 61 -15.25 -1.10 -6.80
C GLN A 61 -15.43 0.41 -6.57
N GLU A 62 -16.68 0.85 -6.46
CA GLU A 62 -17.01 2.24 -6.12
C GLU A 62 -16.67 2.60 -4.66
N VAL A 63 -16.44 3.89 -4.42
CA VAL A 63 -16.29 4.44 -3.07
C VAL A 63 -17.67 4.76 -2.50
N LEU A 64 -18.10 3.98 -1.50
CA LEU A 64 -19.33 4.22 -0.74
C LEU A 64 -19.37 5.66 -0.20
N GLY A 65 -20.50 6.33 -0.35
CA GLY A 65 -20.69 7.73 0.06
C GLY A 65 -20.10 8.76 -0.91
N SER A 66 -19.35 8.35 -1.93
CA SER A 66 -19.09 9.21 -3.09
C SER A 66 -20.32 9.19 -4.00
N LYS A 67 -20.65 10.32 -4.64
CA LYS A 67 -21.77 10.41 -5.61
C LYS A 67 -21.46 9.69 -6.94
N GLY A 68 -20.89 8.47 -6.90
CA GLY A 68 -20.47 7.69 -8.08
C GLY A 68 -19.34 8.33 -8.88
N LYS A 69 -18.52 9.19 -8.26
CA LYS A 69 -17.43 9.90 -8.95
C LYS A 69 -16.05 9.28 -8.73
N LEU A 70 -15.94 8.36 -7.77
CA LEU A 70 -14.67 7.79 -7.34
C LEU A 70 -14.77 6.26 -7.30
N PHE A 71 -13.75 5.59 -7.82
CA PHE A 71 -13.54 4.15 -7.67
C PHE A 71 -12.22 3.88 -6.94
N LYS A 72 -12.10 2.72 -6.30
CA LYS A 72 -10.88 2.30 -5.60
C LYS A 72 -9.93 1.64 -6.58
N LEU A 73 -8.66 2.01 -6.55
CA LEU A 73 -7.61 1.20 -7.18
C LEU A 73 -7.39 -0.04 -6.30
N SER A 74 -7.92 -1.17 -6.75
CA SER A 74 -7.99 -2.40 -5.96
C SER A 74 -7.67 -3.63 -6.80
N SER A 75 -7.49 -4.77 -6.12
CA SER A 75 -7.26 -6.07 -6.74
C SER A 75 -7.91 -7.17 -5.90
N ASP A 76 -8.34 -8.24 -6.55
CA ASP A 76 -8.76 -9.47 -5.88
C ASP A 76 -7.58 -10.41 -5.58
N VAL A 77 -6.44 -10.18 -6.23
CA VAL A 77 -5.18 -10.85 -5.90
C VAL A 77 -4.65 -10.28 -4.59
N LYS A 78 -4.22 -11.17 -3.70
CA LYS A 78 -3.65 -10.81 -2.41
C LYS A 78 -2.21 -11.28 -2.34
N MET A 79 -1.37 -10.45 -1.73
CA MET A 79 -0.03 -10.83 -1.32
C MET A 79 -0.08 -11.98 -0.32
N PRO A 80 1.03 -12.73 -0.16
CA PRO A 80 1.27 -13.51 1.04
C PRO A 80 1.29 -12.61 2.29
N ARG A 81 1.43 -13.23 3.45
CA ARG A 81 1.55 -12.50 4.72
C ARG A 81 2.80 -11.63 4.70
N CYS A 82 2.68 -10.38 5.14
CA CYS A 82 3.84 -9.53 5.35
C CYS A 82 4.65 -10.08 6.53
N LEU A 83 5.98 -10.04 6.41
CA LEU A 83 6.92 -10.57 7.40
C LEU A 83 7.17 -9.61 8.56
N LEU A 84 6.70 -8.37 8.45
CA LEU A 84 6.70 -7.45 9.57
C LEU A 84 5.74 -7.92 10.65
N SER A 85 6.13 -7.72 11.90
CA SER A 85 5.21 -7.86 13.02
C SER A 85 4.20 -6.71 13.02
N TYR A 86 3.18 -6.86 13.84
CA TYR A 86 2.03 -5.96 13.90
C TYR A 86 1.87 -5.41 15.30
N ILE A 87 1.43 -4.16 15.42
CA ILE A 87 0.92 -3.67 16.68
C ILE A 87 -0.59 -3.93 16.74
N GLY A 88 -0.99 -4.83 17.62
CA GLY A 88 -2.39 -5.18 17.88
C GLY A 88 -3.08 -4.25 18.87
N ASN A 89 -4.30 -4.62 19.25
CA ASN A 89 -5.00 -3.97 20.35
C ASN A 89 -4.25 -4.16 21.67
N GLY A 90 -4.14 -3.09 22.47
CA GLY A 90 -3.35 -3.09 23.71
C GLY A 90 -1.86 -2.81 23.50
N TYR A 91 -1.44 -2.36 22.31
CA TYR A 91 -0.05 -2.00 21.99
C TYR A 91 0.94 -3.16 22.13
N ARG A 92 0.46 -4.39 21.91
CA ARG A 92 1.29 -5.58 21.91
C ARG A 92 1.70 -5.94 20.49
N GLU A 93 2.93 -6.39 20.36
CA GLU A 93 3.41 -6.98 19.12
C GLU A 93 2.73 -8.32 18.89
N ILE A 94 2.25 -8.53 17.66
CA ILE A 94 1.62 -9.76 17.21
C ILE A 94 2.40 -10.20 15.97
N THR A 95 2.81 -11.47 15.95
CA THR A 95 3.50 -12.09 14.80
C THR A 95 2.52 -12.87 13.93
N ASP A 96 1.49 -13.47 14.54
CA ASP A 96 0.50 -14.30 13.86
C ASP A 96 -0.93 -13.80 14.07
N ILE A 97 -1.68 -13.67 12.97
CA ILE A 97 -3.11 -13.32 13.02
C ILE A 97 -3.88 -14.61 12.79
N GLU A 98 -4.23 -15.30 13.88
CA GLU A 98 -4.91 -16.59 13.81
C GLU A 98 -6.44 -16.44 13.70
N SER A 99 -7.01 -15.35 14.24
CA SER A 99 -8.45 -15.15 14.21
C SER A 99 -8.93 -14.12 13.19
N ASN A 100 -10.13 -14.34 12.64
CA ASN A 100 -10.82 -13.36 11.79
C ASN A 100 -11.14 -12.05 12.54
N TRP A 101 -11.23 -12.09 13.87
CA TRP A 101 -11.40 -10.91 14.71
C TRP A 101 -10.12 -10.07 14.75
N GLU A 102 -8.95 -10.70 14.91
CA GLU A 102 -7.67 -9.99 14.95
C GLU A 102 -7.35 -9.29 13.61
N ARG A 103 -7.82 -9.84 12.47
CA ARG A 103 -7.78 -9.18 11.15
C ARG A 103 -8.50 -7.83 11.10
N SER A 104 -9.38 -7.55 12.07
CA SER A 104 -10.08 -6.28 12.25
C SER A 104 -9.55 -5.45 13.43
N THR A 105 -8.34 -5.75 13.92
CA THR A 105 -7.74 -5.05 15.07
C THR A 105 -6.25 -4.74 14.93
N VAL A 106 -5.63 -5.15 13.82
CA VAL A 106 -4.24 -4.79 13.52
C VAL A 106 -4.16 -3.30 13.21
N ARG A 107 -3.36 -2.58 14.03
CA ARG A 107 -3.30 -1.13 14.01
C ARG A 107 -2.30 -0.62 12.98
N ILE A 108 -1.07 -1.09 13.07
CA ILE A 108 0.04 -0.69 12.20
C ILE A 108 1.00 -1.84 12.00
N PHE A 109 1.75 -1.81 10.91
CA PHE A 109 2.98 -2.58 10.81
C PHE A 109 3.98 -2.03 11.83
N ASN A 110 4.70 -2.92 12.50
CA ASN A 110 5.86 -2.55 13.29
C ASN A 110 7.09 -2.74 12.40
N ASP A 111 7.63 -1.64 11.88
CA ASP A 111 8.89 -1.64 11.15
C ASP A 111 9.99 -0.88 11.91
N ASP A 112 9.88 -0.77 13.23
CA ASP A 112 10.80 -0.02 14.09
C ASP A 112 10.72 1.51 13.92
N GLY A 113 9.60 2.02 13.41
CA GLY A 113 9.23 3.43 13.48
C GLY A 113 9.46 4.22 12.19
N TYR A 114 9.53 3.57 11.03
CA TYR A 114 9.48 4.27 9.76
C TYR A 114 8.06 4.73 9.42
N SER A 115 8.01 5.84 8.70
CA SER A 115 6.78 6.35 8.11
C SER A 115 7.14 7.03 6.78
N PRO A 116 6.67 6.49 5.64
CA PRO A 116 5.77 5.35 5.48
C PRO A 116 6.45 3.98 5.65
N PHE A 117 5.66 2.92 5.90
CA PHE A 117 6.18 1.59 6.21
C PHE A 117 6.87 0.92 5.02
N ILE A 118 8.01 0.26 5.25
CA ILE A 118 8.68 -0.58 4.24
C ILE A 118 8.27 -2.03 4.44
N LEU A 119 7.30 -2.49 3.66
CA LEU A 119 6.77 -3.86 3.78
C LEU A 119 7.80 -4.90 3.34
N LYS A 120 7.76 -6.08 3.96
CA LYS A 120 8.69 -7.18 3.68
C LYS A 120 7.94 -8.45 3.31
N TYR A 121 8.37 -9.12 2.25
CA TYR A 121 7.77 -10.37 1.79
C TYR A 121 8.81 -11.35 1.31
N LYS A 122 8.51 -12.65 1.39
CA LYS A 122 9.32 -13.69 0.77
C LYS A 122 9.17 -13.62 -0.75
N LYS A 123 10.30 -13.61 -1.45
CA LYS A 123 10.35 -13.57 -2.91
C LYS A 123 9.66 -14.79 -3.54
N SER A 124 9.96 -15.98 -3.03
CA SER A 124 9.38 -17.24 -3.51
C SER A 124 7.86 -17.29 -3.41
N GLU A 125 7.27 -16.68 -2.39
CA GLU A 125 5.81 -16.62 -2.22
C GLU A 125 5.16 -15.63 -3.19
N ILE A 126 5.86 -14.55 -3.56
CA ILE A 126 5.39 -13.59 -4.57
C ILE A 126 5.47 -14.19 -5.97
N GLU A 127 6.54 -14.92 -6.28
CA GLU A 127 6.73 -15.60 -7.56
C GLU A 127 5.66 -16.67 -7.82
N ALA A 128 5.03 -17.20 -6.76
CA ALA A 128 3.91 -18.14 -6.85
C ALA A 128 2.55 -17.46 -7.11
N LEU A 129 2.46 -16.13 -7.06
CA LEU A 129 1.22 -15.40 -7.35
C LEU A 129 0.95 -15.37 -8.86
N PRO A 130 -0.34 -15.27 -9.27
CA PRO A 130 -0.65 -14.98 -10.67
C PRO A 130 -0.09 -13.61 -11.06
N ASP A 131 0.23 -13.44 -12.33
CA ASP A 131 0.70 -12.16 -12.89
C ASP A 131 -0.19 -10.96 -12.47
N PHE A 132 0.44 -9.92 -11.93
CA PHE A 132 -0.26 -8.72 -11.45
C PHE A 132 0.47 -7.43 -11.80
N ASP A 133 -0.27 -6.32 -11.93
CA ASP A 133 0.28 -4.97 -11.92
C ASP A 133 -0.16 -4.18 -10.67
N ILE A 134 -1.20 -4.67 -10.00
CA ILE A 134 -1.67 -4.25 -8.68
C ILE A 134 -2.12 -5.47 -7.90
N VAL A 135 -1.82 -5.48 -6.60
CA VAL A 135 -2.17 -6.54 -5.66
C VAL A 135 -2.48 -5.91 -4.31
N MET A 136 -3.24 -6.57 -3.45
CA MET A 136 -3.55 -6.07 -2.11
C MET A 136 -2.74 -6.80 -1.04
N THR A 137 -2.30 -6.10 0.00
CA THR A 137 -1.83 -6.74 1.26
C THR A 137 -2.82 -7.82 1.74
N ALA A 138 -2.32 -8.92 2.29
CA ALA A 138 -3.19 -9.92 2.93
C ALA A 138 -3.95 -9.28 4.11
N GLU A 139 -3.22 -8.44 4.84
CA GLU A 139 -3.58 -7.74 6.06
C GLU A 139 -4.53 -6.58 5.82
N ARG A 140 -5.39 -6.34 6.79
CA ARG A 140 -6.11 -5.08 6.88
C ARG A 140 -5.50 -4.25 8.00
N ILE A 141 -5.28 -2.97 7.73
CA ILE A 141 -4.69 -2.00 8.65
C ILE A 141 -5.73 -0.94 8.95
N GLY A 142 -5.87 -0.56 10.21
CA GLY A 142 -6.78 0.50 10.66
C GLY A 142 -6.12 1.38 11.72
N THR A 143 -6.45 2.66 11.76
CA THR A 143 -5.96 3.54 12.82
C THR A 143 -6.72 3.28 14.11
N LEU A 144 -6.06 3.54 15.24
CA LEU A 144 -6.66 3.55 16.58
C LEU A 144 -8.08 4.14 16.61
N GLY A 145 -9.06 3.34 17.03
CA GLY A 145 -10.45 3.75 17.22
C GLY A 145 -11.31 3.78 15.95
N ALA A 146 -10.75 3.45 14.78
CA ALA A 146 -11.52 3.37 13.56
C ALA A 146 -12.17 1.99 13.38
N TYR A 147 -13.46 1.98 13.03
CA TYR A 147 -14.16 0.75 12.61
C TYR A 147 -13.79 0.29 11.19
N THR A 148 -12.88 1.01 10.52
CA THR A 148 -12.54 0.78 9.11
C THR A 148 -11.12 0.24 9.00
N HIS A 149 -10.99 -0.97 8.47
CA HIS A 149 -9.72 -1.65 8.22
C HIS A 149 -9.54 -1.87 6.71
N ILE A 150 -8.42 -1.39 6.19
CA ILE A 150 -8.15 -1.33 4.75
C ILE A 150 -6.97 -2.22 4.36
N ARG A 151 -7.01 -2.76 3.14
CA ARG A 151 -5.80 -3.33 2.54
C ARG A 151 -5.04 -2.22 1.84
N LEU A 152 -3.73 -2.18 2.01
CA LEU A 152 -2.84 -1.36 1.20
C LEU A 152 -2.66 -2.02 -0.18
N PRO A 153 -2.72 -1.25 -1.28
CA PRO A 153 -2.33 -1.73 -2.59
C PRO A 153 -0.81 -1.72 -2.75
N LEU A 154 -0.26 -2.75 -3.39
CA LEU A 154 1.10 -2.82 -3.89
C LEU A 154 1.03 -2.88 -5.42
N VAL A 155 2.03 -2.31 -6.09
CA VAL A 155 1.97 -2.12 -7.55
C VAL A 155 3.33 -2.35 -8.19
N THR A 156 3.33 -2.74 -9.47
CA THR A 156 4.55 -2.93 -10.26
C THR A 156 5.06 -1.60 -10.85
N GLN A 157 6.26 -1.63 -11.43
CA GLN A 157 6.79 -0.49 -12.19
C GLN A 157 5.93 -0.16 -13.42
N LYS A 158 5.29 -1.15 -14.04
CA LYS A 158 4.36 -0.94 -15.18
C LYS A 158 3.17 -0.07 -14.74
N PHE A 159 2.57 -0.39 -13.59
CA PHE A 159 1.50 0.44 -13.02
C PHE A 159 1.99 1.86 -12.72
N ARG A 160 3.15 2.00 -12.07
CA ARG A 160 3.74 3.31 -11.76
C ARG A 160 3.92 4.15 -13.03
N LYS A 161 4.50 3.55 -14.09
CA LYS A 161 4.68 4.19 -15.39
C LYS A 161 3.33 4.65 -15.97
N ALA A 162 2.32 3.78 -15.93
CA ALA A 162 0.97 4.12 -16.42
C ALA A 162 0.40 5.35 -15.70
N MET A 163 0.50 5.41 -14.36
CA MET A 163 0.05 6.56 -13.59
C MET A 163 0.85 7.83 -13.91
N THR A 164 2.16 7.71 -14.13
CA THR A 164 3.02 8.83 -14.54
C THR A 164 2.67 9.36 -15.92
N ASP A 165 2.49 8.48 -16.91
CA ASP A 165 2.12 8.84 -18.28
C ASP A 165 0.74 9.54 -18.30
N LEU A 166 -0.19 9.09 -17.45
CA LEU A 166 -1.49 9.73 -17.22
C LEU A 166 -1.43 11.02 -16.40
N LYS A 167 -0.23 11.45 -16.00
CA LYS A 167 0.03 12.66 -15.19
C LYS A 167 -0.79 12.67 -13.89
N VAL A 168 -1.04 11.50 -13.32
CA VAL A 168 -1.69 11.37 -12.02
C VAL A 168 -0.80 11.98 -10.95
N ARG A 169 -1.34 12.96 -10.22
CA ARG A 169 -0.66 13.64 -9.11
C ARG A 169 -1.10 13.06 -7.77
N GLY A 170 -0.24 13.15 -6.76
CA GLY A 170 -0.57 12.79 -5.37
C GLY A 170 -0.36 11.33 -5.00
N LEU A 171 0.25 10.54 -5.89
CA LEU A 171 0.71 9.19 -5.56
C LEU A 171 2.12 9.25 -4.98
N GLN A 172 2.33 8.56 -3.87
CA GLN A 172 3.65 8.31 -3.29
C GLN A 172 3.86 6.80 -3.31
N TYR A 173 5.06 6.38 -3.75
CA TYR A 173 5.43 4.99 -3.84
C TYR A 173 6.51 4.71 -2.81
N VAL A 174 6.32 3.64 -2.05
CA VAL A 174 7.27 3.15 -1.06
C VAL A 174 7.76 1.80 -1.54
N PRO A 175 9.08 1.55 -1.55
CA PRO A 175 9.59 0.26 -1.96
C PRO A 175 9.11 -0.82 -0.99
N VAL A 176 9.08 -2.03 -1.51
CA VAL A 176 8.83 -3.26 -0.77
C VAL A 176 10.13 -4.04 -0.78
N GLU A 177 10.51 -4.59 0.36
CA GLU A 177 11.68 -5.44 0.49
C GLU A 177 11.30 -6.88 0.19
N LEU A 178 12.05 -7.50 -0.72
CA LEU A 178 11.94 -8.91 -1.03
C LEU A 178 13.07 -9.64 -0.31
N VAL A 179 12.72 -10.60 0.54
CA VAL A 179 13.68 -11.45 1.24
C VAL A 179 13.69 -12.84 0.58
N ASP A 180 14.86 -13.47 0.53
CA ASP A 180 15.04 -14.83 0.01
C ASP A 180 14.65 -15.90 1.06
#